data_AF-A0A9D9X165-F1
#
_entry.id   AF-A0A9D9X165-F1
#
_cell.length_a   1.000
_cell.length_b   1.000
_cell.length_c   1.000
_cell.angle_alpha   90.00
_cell.angle_beta   90.00
_cell.angle_gamma   90.00
#
_symmetry.space_group_name_H-M   'P 1'
#
loop_
_entity.id
_entity.type
_entity.pdbx_description
1 polymer ?
#
loop_
_entity_poly.entity_id
_entity_poly.type
_entity_poly.pdbx_seq_one_letter_code
_entity_poly.pdbx_strand_id
1 'polypeptide(L)'
;APGSSITAETTTGTITITAGKGLLRSYTWEGATRSVEMRALEGRWKGSLGTEDPSWREHNGINRGMLDEGNVRFATVAAAMKWINEKSKELPIVYRNDGLLIGFGKNLSRGTINVGVWQIYINGKKPTKLAGSQDAKIR
;
A
#
# COMPACT_ATOMS: atom_id res chain seq x y z
N ALA A 1 3.64 14.43 3.82
CA ALA A 1 3.19 15.62 4.57
C ALA A 1 1.68 15.59 4.62
N PRO A 2 0.99 16.21 5.60
CA PRO A 2 -0.46 16.35 5.52
C PRO A 2 -0.87 16.93 4.16
N GLY A 3 -1.79 16.27 3.47
CA GLY A 3 -2.19 16.62 2.10
C GLY A 3 -1.37 15.96 0.98
N SER A 4 -0.28 15.24 1.28
CA SER A 4 0.39 14.44 0.26
C SER A 4 -0.49 13.26 -0.14
N SER A 5 -0.66 13.05 -1.44
CA SER A 5 -1.37 11.92 -1.99
C SER A 5 -0.46 11.10 -2.89
N ILE A 6 -0.79 9.82 -3.01
CA ILE A 6 -0.22 8.93 -4.00
C ILE A 6 -1.38 8.28 -4.74
N THR A 7 -1.30 8.26 -6.07
CA THR A 7 -2.27 7.57 -6.91
C THR A 7 -1.59 6.40 -7.60
N ALA A 8 -2.13 5.21 -7.40
CA ALA A 8 -1.62 3.98 -7.97
C ALA A 8 -2.65 3.35 -8.92
N GLU A 9 -2.18 2.87 -10.07
CA GLU A 9 -2.97 2.11 -11.03
C GLU A 9 -2.48 0.67 -11.07
N THR A 10 -3.34 -0.28 -10.72
CA THR A 10 -3.07 -1.73 -10.82
C THR A 10 -4.03 -2.36 -11.85
N THR A 11 -3.91 -3.67 -12.08
CA THR A 11 -4.86 -4.39 -12.94
C THR A 11 -6.29 -4.39 -12.41
N THR A 12 -6.52 -4.01 -11.15
CA THR A 12 -7.86 -3.92 -10.54
C THR A 12 -8.43 -2.50 -10.53
N GLY A 13 -7.72 -1.51 -11.08
CA GLY A 13 -8.20 -0.14 -11.23
C GLY A 13 -7.25 0.90 -10.63
N THR A 14 -7.83 1.99 -10.15
CA THR A 14 -7.07 3.11 -9.56
C THR A 14 -7.46 3.34 -8.11
N ILE A 15 -6.46 3.59 -7.25
CA ILE A 15 -6.66 4.04 -5.88
C ILE A 15 -5.80 5.28 -5.61
N THR A 16 -6.39 6.27 -4.92
CA THR A 16 -5.66 7.41 -4.37
C THR A 16 -5.63 7.31 -2.85
N ILE A 17 -4.44 7.40 -2.27
CA ILE A 17 -4.21 7.33 -0.83
C ILE A 17 -3.67 8.69 -0.40
N THR A 18 -4.38 9.36 0.51
CA THR A 18 -4.03 10.70 0.99
C THR A 18 -3.68 10.65 2.47
N ALA A 19 -2.51 11.18 2.81
CA ALA A 19 -2.10 11.38 4.19
C ALA A 19 -2.81 12.59 4.79
N GLY A 20 -3.58 12.38 5.86
CA GLY A 20 -4.18 13.42 6.66
C GLY A 20 -3.26 13.89 7.80
N LYS A 21 -3.86 14.54 8.81
CA LYS A 21 -3.15 14.89 10.05
C LYS A 21 -2.80 13.61 10.83
N GLY A 22 -1.57 13.52 11.34
CA GLY A 22 -1.11 12.37 12.11
C GLY A 22 -1.14 11.07 11.29
N LEU A 23 -1.85 10.07 11.80
CA LEU A 23 -2.00 8.75 11.18
C LEU A 23 -3.30 8.62 10.37
N LEU A 24 -4.04 9.71 10.17
CA LEU A 24 -5.20 9.71 9.30
C LEU A 24 -4.79 9.34 7.87
N ARG A 25 -5.52 8.40 7.28
CA ARG A 25 -5.44 8.01 5.87
C ARG A 25 -6.82 8.06 5.24
N SER A 26 -6.87 8.57 4.03
CA SER A 26 -8.06 8.54 3.19
C SER A 26 -7.77 7.76 1.92
N TYR A 27 -8.63 6.80 1.62
CA TYR A 27 -8.53 5.91 0.46
C TYR A 27 -9.69 6.24 -0.47
N THR A 28 -9.38 6.60 -1.71
CA THR A 28 -10.37 6.92 -2.74
C THR A 28 -10.28 5.91 -3.86
N TRP A 29 -11.38 5.19 -4.12
CA TRP A 29 -11.53 4.26 -5.24
C TRP A 29 -12.95 4.38 -5.79
N GLU A 30 -13.09 4.27 -7.11
CA GLU A 30 -14.40 4.25 -7.78
C GLU A 30 -15.33 5.41 -7.33
N GLY A 31 -14.75 6.60 -7.15
CA GLY A 31 -15.48 7.81 -6.73
C GLY A 31 -15.86 7.90 -5.24
N ALA A 32 -15.62 6.86 -4.43
CA ALA A 32 -15.86 6.89 -3.00
C ALA A 32 -14.57 7.08 -2.21
N THR A 33 -14.64 7.89 -1.16
CA THR A 33 -13.56 8.05 -0.18
C THR A 33 -13.96 7.41 1.14
N ARG A 34 -13.03 6.68 1.76
CA ARG A 34 -13.13 6.22 3.15
C ARG A 34 -11.86 6.55 3.91
N SER A 35 -12.03 6.90 5.18
CA SER A 35 -10.92 7.33 6.02
C SER A 35 -10.82 6.47 7.28
N VAL A 36 -9.60 6.36 7.79
CA VAL A 36 -9.31 5.71 9.07
C VAL A 36 -8.09 6.38 9.69
N GLU A 37 -8.08 6.48 11.01
CA GLU A 37 -6.87 6.79 11.75
C GLU A 37 -6.09 5.49 11.96
N MET A 38 -4.95 5.35 11.27
CA MET A 38 -4.13 4.14 11.37
C MET A 38 -3.54 4.02 12.76
N ARG A 39 -3.38 2.80 13.28
CA ARG A 39 -2.66 2.55 14.52
C ARG A 39 -1.20 2.29 14.23
N ALA A 40 -0.32 3.09 14.84
CA ALA A 40 1.11 2.82 14.83
C ALA A 40 1.38 1.46 15.49
N LEU A 41 2.13 0.61 14.81
CA LEU A 41 2.57 -0.65 15.39
C LEU A 41 3.91 -0.45 16.11
N GLU A 42 3.87 -0.43 17.44
CA GLU A 42 5.06 -0.55 18.27
C GLU A 42 5.37 -2.04 18.49
N GLY A 43 6.18 -2.66 17.62
CA GLY A 43 6.50 -4.08 17.80
C GLY A 43 7.29 -4.80 16.70
N ARG A 44 7.18 -6.14 16.75
CA ARG A 44 8.01 -7.19 16.11
C ARG A 44 8.23 -7.07 14.59
N TRP A 45 7.37 -6.34 13.88
CA TRP A 45 7.46 -6.10 12.44
C TRP A 45 8.20 -4.80 12.19
N LYS A 46 9.54 -4.81 12.36
CA LYS A 46 10.43 -3.66 12.14
C LYS A 46 10.22 -3.09 10.74
N GLY A 47 9.30 -2.13 10.60
CA GLY A 47 8.84 -1.72 9.29
C GLY A 47 7.43 -1.16 9.21
N SER A 48 6.41 -1.85 9.74
CA SER A 48 5.02 -1.40 9.56
C SER A 48 4.76 -0.10 10.34
N LEU A 49 4.30 0.92 9.63
CA LEU A 49 3.92 2.25 10.10
C LEU A 49 2.45 2.27 10.55
N GLY A 50 1.65 1.28 10.19
CA GLY A 50 0.37 1.00 10.82
C GLY A 50 -0.51 0.00 10.08
N THR A 51 -1.41 -0.64 10.82
CA THR A 51 -2.43 -1.55 10.26
C THR A 51 -3.79 -1.28 10.89
N GLU A 52 -4.86 -1.39 10.10
CA GLU A 52 -6.24 -1.31 10.60
C GLU A 52 -7.20 -2.16 9.74
N ASP A 53 -8.30 -2.62 10.36
CA ASP A 53 -9.44 -3.30 9.70
C ASP A 53 -10.74 -2.51 10.00
N PRO A 54 -10.90 -1.30 9.44
CA PRO A 54 -12.06 -0.47 9.71
C PRO A 54 -13.30 -1.02 9.01
N SER A 55 -14.45 -0.93 9.69
CA SER A 55 -15.77 -1.10 9.05
C SER A 55 -16.29 0.26 8.56
N TRP A 56 -16.88 0.26 7.37
CA TRP A 56 -17.38 1.45 6.69
C TRP A 56 -18.78 1.23 6.15
N ARG A 57 -19.47 2.33 5.82
CA ARG A 57 -20.67 2.25 4.97
C ARG A 57 -20.29 1.62 3.63
N GLU A 58 -21.10 0.64 3.23
CA GLU A 58 -20.92 -0.13 2.00
C GLU A 58 -20.80 0.77 0.76
N HIS A 59 -19.94 0.35 -0.17
CA HIS A 59 -19.80 0.91 -1.52
C HIS A 59 -19.28 -0.16 -2.48
N ASN A 60 -20.05 -0.48 -3.52
CA ASN A 60 -19.71 -1.45 -4.57
C ASN A 60 -19.24 -2.82 -4.05
N GLY A 61 -19.96 -3.35 -3.07
CA GLY A 61 -19.69 -4.61 -2.39
C GLY A 61 -18.59 -4.53 -1.33
N ILE A 62 -18.10 -3.33 -0.96
CA ILE A 62 -17.04 -3.15 0.04
C ILE A 62 -17.58 -2.44 1.27
N ASN A 63 -17.48 -3.07 2.44
CA ASN A 63 -17.90 -2.53 3.73
C ASN A 63 -16.78 -2.52 4.79
N ARG A 64 -15.57 -2.97 4.43
CA ARG A 64 -14.40 -2.91 5.33
C ARG A 64 -13.08 -2.78 4.57
N GLY A 65 -12.09 -2.20 5.24
CA GLY A 65 -10.71 -2.13 4.75
C GLY A 65 -9.83 -3.18 5.44
N MET A 66 -8.79 -3.65 4.77
CA MET A 66 -7.65 -4.30 5.41
C MET A 66 -6.40 -3.56 4.95
N LEU A 67 -5.85 -2.76 5.85
CA LEU A 67 -4.95 -1.68 5.51
C LEU A 67 -3.61 -1.92 6.20
N ASP A 68 -2.51 -1.76 5.47
CA ASP A 68 -1.16 -1.89 6.01
C ASP A 68 -0.23 -0.89 5.33
N GLU A 69 0.53 -0.15 6.13
CA GLU A 69 1.55 0.78 5.65
C GLU A 69 2.88 0.44 6.32
N GLY A 70 4.00 0.60 5.62
CA GLY A 70 5.28 0.31 6.23
C GLY A 70 6.52 0.59 5.39
N ASN A 71 7.64 0.26 6.00
CA ASN A 71 8.96 0.16 5.42
C ASN A 71 9.38 -1.30 5.48
N VAL A 72 10.04 -1.81 4.45
CA VAL A 72 10.64 -3.15 4.50
C VAL A 72 12.11 -3.05 4.08
N ARG A 73 12.97 -3.78 4.76
CA ARG A 73 14.43 -3.69 4.58
C ARG A 73 14.97 -5.03 4.11
N PHE A 74 15.77 -4.99 3.05
CA PHE A 74 16.48 -6.13 2.51
C PHE A 74 17.97 -5.87 2.45
N ALA A 75 18.78 -6.92 2.60
CA ALA A 75 20.22 -6.83 2.40
C ALA A 75 20.58 -6.66 0.92
N THR A 76 19.80 -7.28 0.02
CA THR A 76 20.10 -7.35 -1.42
C THR A 76 18.87 -7.08 -2.29
N VAL A 77 19.10 -6.66 -3.54
CA VAL A 77 18.05 -6.50 -4.56
C VAL A 77 17.33 -7.82 -4.81
N ALA A 78 18.06 -8.94 -4.89
CA ALA A 78 17.46 -10.25 -5.13
C ALA A 78 16.45 -10.65 -4.06
N ALA A 79 16.75 -10.38 -2.78
CA ALA A 79 15.83 -10.64 -1.68
C ALA A 79 14.58 -9.74 -1.76
N ALA A 80 14.76 -8.46 -2.10
CA ALA A 80 13.65 -7.54 -2.33
C ALA A 80 12.74 -8.01 -3.48
N MET A 81 13.33 -8.39 -4.62
CA MET A 81 12.58 -8.88 -5.78
C MET A 81 11.84 -10.19 -5.49
N LYS A 82 12.43 -11.10 -4.71
CA LYS A 82 11.73 -12.31 -4.26
C LYS A 82 10.48 -11.95 -3.45
N TRP A 83 10.60 -11.01 -2.50
CA TRP A 83 9.46 -10.57 -1.70
C TRP A 83 8.38 -9.88 -2.54
N ILE A 84 8.76 -9.01 -3.48
CA ILE A 84 7.84 -8.37 -4.43
C ILE A 84 7.07 -9.44 -5.23
N ASN A 85 7.77 -10.47 -5.72
CA ASN A 85 7.17 -11.56 -6.49
C ASN A 85 6.23 -12.45 -5.66
N GLU A 86 6.48 -12.62 -4.36
CA GLU A 86 5.52 -13.30 -3.49
C GLU A 86 4.30 -12.41 -3.22
N LYS A 87 4.52 -11.11 -2.98
CA LYS A 87 3.41 -10.16 -2.77
C LYS A 87 2.50 -10.00 -3.98
N SER A 88 3.03 -10.07 -5.20
CA SER A 88 2.21 -10.01 -6.42
C SER A 88 1.27 -11.21 -6.60
N LYS A 89 1.52 -12.33 -5.90
CA LYS A 89 0.61 -13.49 -5.88
C LYS A 89 -0.57 -13.29 -4.93
N GLU A 90 -0.40 -12.46 -3.89
CA GLU A 90 -1.42 -12.17 -2.90
C GLU A 90 -2.35 -11.04 -3.36
N LEU A 91 -1.80 -10.03 -4.04
CA LEU A 91 -2.48 -8.80 -4.38
C LEU A 91 -1.91 -8.19 -5.66
N PRO A 92 -2.71 -7.55 -6.53
CA PRO A 92 -2.19 -6.72 -7.60
C PRO A 92 -1.33 -5.59 -7.05
N ILE A 93 -0.08 -5.51 -7.50
CA ILE A 93 0.89 -4.51 -7.04
C ILE A 93 1.50 -3.72 -8.21
N VAL A 94 1.90 -2.50 -7.90
CA VAL A 94 2.80 -1.68 -8.70
C VAL A 94 3.88 -1.10 -7.79
N TYR A 95 5.06 -0.86 -8.33
CA TYR A 95 6.16 -0.28 -7.56
C TYR A 95 7.08 0.57 -8.44
N ARG A 96 7.76 1.52 -7.82
CA ARG A 96 8.70 2.44 -8.46
C ARG A 96 10.15 2.01 -8.26
N ASN A 97 11.05 2.63 -9.02
CA ASN A 97 12.49 2.44 -8.89
C ASN A 97 13.03 2.85 -7.51
N ASP A 98 12.37 3.83 -6.88
CA ASP A 98 12.72 4.29 -5.53
C ASP A 98 12.24 3.37 -4.40
N GLY A 99 11.61 2.24 -4.75
CA GLY A 99 11.14 1.23 -3.80
C GLY A 99 9.77 1.52 -3.20
N LEU A 100 9.06 2.57 -3.62
CA LEU A 100 7.66 2.74 -3.24
C LEU A 100 6.81 1.68 -3.95
N LEU A 101 6.14 0.82 -3.19
CA LEU A 101 5.22 -0.22 -3.65
C LEU A 101 3.83 0.05 -3.14
N ILE A 102 2.84 -0.07 -4.03
CA ILE A 102 1.42 0.02 -3.72
C ILE A 102 0.75 -1.26 -4.21
N GLY A 103 0.00 -1.91 -3.33
CA GLY A 103 -0.86 -3.02 -3.68
C GLY A 103 -2.29 -2.73 -3.26
N PHE A 104 -3.26 -3.05 -4.11
CA PHE A 104 -4.66 -3.04 -3.67
C PHE A 104 -5.53 -3.97 -4.51
N GLY A 105 -6.64 -4.39 -3.92
CA GLY A 105 -7.59 -5.30 -4.56
C GLY A 105 -8.82 -5.58 -3.71
N LYS A 106 -9.93 -5.91 -4.37
CA LYS A 106 -11.22 -6.19 -3.73
C LYS A 106 -11.41 -7.69 -3.54
N ASN A 107 -11.84 -8.09 -2.34
CA ASN A 107 -12.42 -9.40 -2.07
C ASN A 107 -13.91 -9.24 -1.76
N LEU A 108 -14.73 -9.37 -2.81
CA LEU A 108 -16.18 -9.15 -2.73
C LEU A 108 -16.90 -10.17 -1.85
N SER A 109 -16.43 -11.43 -1.81
CA SER A 109 -17.00 -12.45 -0.92
C SER A 109 -16.88 -12.11 0.56
N ARG A 110 -15.89 -11.28 0.92
CA ARG A 110 -15.63 -10.81 2.29
C ARG A 110 -15.95 -9.33 2.48
N GLY A 111 -16.53 -8.66 1.49
CA GLY A 111 -16.77 -7.22 1.52
C GLY A 111 -15.54 -6.35 1.77
N THR A 112 -14.34 -6.81 1.42
CA THR A 112 -13.07 -6.21 1.87
C THR A 112 -12.29 -5.58 0.72
N ILE A 113 -11.78 -4.37 0.90
CA ILE A 113 -10.67 -3.85 0.09
C ILE A 113 -9.36 -4.00 0.86
N ASN A 114 -8.38 -4.67 0.26
CA ASN A 114 -7.03 -4.76 0.82
C ASN A 114 -6.19 -3.66 0.20
N VAL A 115 -5.45 -2.91 1.02
CA VAL A 115 -4.55 -1.85 0.55
C VAL A 115 -3.23 -1.93 1.32
N GLY A 116 -2.12 -1.97 0.60
CA GLY A 116 -0.77 -2.02 1.14
C GLY A 116 0.11 -0.90 0.57
N VAL A 117 0.77 -0.14 1.44
CA VAL A 117 1.75 0.89 1.05
C VAL A 117 3.10 0.59 1.69
N TRP A 118 4.11 0.29 0.88
CA TRP A 118 5.41 -0.13 1.38
C TRP A 118 6.55 0.65 0.75
N GLN A 119 7.43 1.20 1.57
CA GLN A 119 8.72 1.71 1.12
C GLN A 119 9.80 0.65 1.33
N ILE A 120 10.36 0.17 0.23
CA ILE A 120 11.44 -0.80 0.21
C ILE A 120 12.79 -0.08 0.38
N TYR A 121 13.65 -0.66 1.21
CA TYR A 121 15.06 -0.27 1.38
C TYR A 121 15.97 -1.46 1.09
N ILE A 122 17.06 -1.22 0.36
CA ILE A 122 18.12 -2.18 0.10
C ILE A 122 19.42 -1.66 0.70
N ASN A 123 20.03 -2.46 1.57
CA ASN A 123 21.21 -2.07 2.35
C ASN A 123 21.03 -0.72 3.07
N GLY A 124 19.84 -0.53 3.67
CA GLY A 124 19.50 0.68 4.42
C GLY A 124 19.17 1.92 3.60
N LYS A 125 19.21 1.86 2.25
CA LYS A 125 18.94 3.00 1.36
C LYS A 125 17.75 2.71 0.44
N LYS A 126 17.07 3.75 -0.03
CA LYS A 126 16.11 3.59 -1.12
C LYS A 126 16.87 3.08 -2.35
N PRO A 127 16.36 2.06 -3.05
CA PRO A 127 16.94 1.69 -4.34
C PRO A 127 16.81 2.86 -5.31
N THR A 128 17.66 2.87 -6.33
CA THR A 128 17.53 3.78 -7.49
C THR A 128 17.02 3.05 -8.72
N LYS A 129 17.00 1.71 -8.67
CA LYS A 129 16.51 0.84 -9.73
C LYS A 129 15.98 -0.46 -9.16
N LEU A 130 14.79 -0.85 -9.59
CA LEU A 130 14.20 -2.17 -9.35
C LEU A 130 13.69 -2.73 -10.68
N ALA A 131 14.05 -3.98 -10.98
CA ALA A 131 13.58 -4.61 -12.21
C ALA A 131 12.04 -4.70 -12.20
N GLY A 132 11.39 -4.37 -13.31
CA GLY A 132 9.93 -4.39 -13.43
C GLY A 132 9.20 -3.21 -12.77
N SER A 133 9.92 -2.16 -12.36
CA SER A 133 9.28 -0.94 -11.87
C SER A 133 8.33 -0.34 -12.91
N GLN A 134 7.27 0.27 -12.41
CA GLN A 134 6.18 0.88 -13.18
C GLN A 134 5.99 2.31 -12.70
N ASP A 135 7.06 3.12 -12.76
CA ASP A 135 7.09 4.48 -12.20
C ASP A 135 5.92 5.35 -12.66
N ALA A 136 5.52 5.23 -13.93
CA ALA A 136 4.40 5.97 -14.51
C ALA A 136 3.01 5.64 -13.90
N LYS A 137 2.89 4.50 -13.21
CA LYS A 137 1.65 4.04 -12.56
C LYS A 137 1.51 4.48 -11.11
N ILE A 138 2.51 5.17 -10.55
CA ILE A 138 2.44 5.75 -9.20
C ILE A 138 2.80 7.24 -9.30
N ARG A 139 1.81 8.10 -9.09
CA ARG A 139 1.93 9.56 -9.14
C ARG A 139 1.78 10.17 -7.76
#